data_AF-A0A2D6JWV9-F1
#
_entry.id   AF-A0A2D6JWV9-F1
#
_cell.length_a   1.000
_cell.length_b   1.000
_cell.length_c   1.000
_cell.angle_alpha   90.00
_cell.angle_beta   90.00
_cell.angle_gamma   90.00
#
_symmetry.space_group_name_H-M   'P 1'
#
loop_
_entity.id
_entity.type
_entity.pdbx_description
1 polymer ?
#
loop_
_entity_poly.entity_id
_entity_poly.type
_entity_poly.pdbx_seq_one_letter_code
_entity_poly.pdbx_strand_id
1 'polypeptide(L)'
;MGGFLFAAFVGVPILEIALFIEIGGAIGFWKTIGVVVLTALVGAALLQQQGLATLRKAQASLNDNRFPMDEVFDGLCLIFAGALLLTPGFFTDVVGLLMFVPPFRAVLRRGLGRFLAARGPIEVYGAGFSAGPDPGPDPGKVINGDFKDITPDTDGSERPSPPRRLPED
;
A
#
# COMPACT_ATOMS: atom_id res chain seq x y z
N MET A 1 -21.00 9.72 -6.81
CA MET A 1 -20.19 8.75 -6.02
C MET A 1 -20.35 8.90 -4.51
N GLY A 2 -20.55 10.12 -3.97
CA GLY A 2 -20.70 10.33 -2.52
C GLY A 2 -21.92 9.67 -1.86
N GLY A 3 -23.05 9.54 -2.58
CA GLY A 3 -24.26 8.92 -2.03
C GLY A 3 -24.09 7.45 -1.65
N PHE A 4 -23.26 6.70 -2.37
CA PHE A 4 -22.97 5.30 -2.04
C PHE A 4 -22.15 5.17 -0.75
N LEU A 5 -21.12 6.01 -0.58
CA LEU A 5 -20.32 6.03 0.64
C LEU A 5 -21.16 6.41 1.86
N PHE A 6 -22.04 7.42 1.70
CA PHE A 6 -22.97 7.80 2.76
C PHE A 6 -23.94 6.66 3.11
N ALA A 7 -24.53 6.01 2.10
CA ALA A 7 -25.43 4.89 2.31
C ALA A 7 -24.73 3.70 2.99
N ALA A 8 -23.48 3.40 2.63
CA ALA A 8 -22.71 2.35 3.30
C ALA A 8 -22.35 2.73 4.74
N PHE A 9 -21.91 3.97 4.98
CA PHE A 9 -21.54 4.46 6.31
C PHE A 9 -22.71 4.46 7.29
N VAL A 10 -23.93 4.80 6.83
CA VAL A 10 -25.14 4.77 7.66
C VAL A 10 -25.77 3.38 7.70
N GLY A 11 -25.79 2.68 6.56
CA GLY A 11 -26.44 1.39 6.41
C GLY A 11 -25.75 0.26 7.17
N VAL A 12 -24.41 0.24 7.20
CA VAL A 12 -23.66 -0.80 7.92
C VAL A 12 -23.97 -0.77 9.43
N PRO A 13 -23.85 0.35 10.16
CA PRO A 13 -24.23 0.41 11.58
C PRO A 13 -25.69 0.04 11.84
N ILE A 14 -26.63 0.44 10.98
CA ILE A 14 -28.04 0.04 11.12
C ILE A 14 -28.20 -1.47 10.99
N LEU A 15 -27.54 -2.07 9.98
CA LEU A 15 -27.51 -3.52 9.79
C LEU A 15 -26.92 -4.23 11.02
N GLU A 16 -25.84 -3.71 11.58
CA GLU A 16 -25.24 -4.27 12.80
C GLU A 16 -26.21 -4.25 13.98
N ILE A 17 -26.85 -3.12 14.24
CA ILE A 17 -27.81 -3.00 15.34
C ILE A 17 -28.98 -3.97 15.15
N ALA A 18 -29.48 -4.12 13.92
CA ALA A 18 -30.54 -5.09 13.61
C ALA A 18 -30.09 -6.53 13.91
N LEU A 19 -28.91 -6.93 13.46
CA LEU A 19 -28.34 -8.26 13.71
C LEU A 19 -28.09 -8.52 15.20
N PHE A 20 -27.59 -7.53 15.93
CA PHE A 20 -27.40 -7.61 17.38
C PHE A 20 -28.71 -7.87 18.12
N ILE A 21 -29.79 -7.18 17.72
CA ILE A 21 -31.11 -7.36 18.33
C ILE A 21 -31.67 -8.74 18.00
N GLU A 22 -31.57 -9.18 16.74
CA GLU A 22 -32.11 -10.47 16.29
C GLU A 22 -31.39 -11.65 16.95
N ILE A 23 -30.05 -11.65 16.91
CA ILE A 23 -29.24 -12.69 17.54
C ILE A 23 -29.35 -12.61 19.06
N GLY A 24 -29.35 -11.40 19.63
CA GLY A 24 -29.58 -11.16 21.05
C GLY A 24 -30.90 -11.72 21.54
N GLY A 25 -31.97 -11.60 20.76
CA GLY A 25 -33.27 -12.21 21.03
C GLY A 25 -33.25 -13.73 20.92
N ALA A 26 -32.51 -14.29 19.98
CA ALA A 26 -32.45 -15.73 19.73
C ALA A 26 -31.63 -16.51 20.77
N ILE A 27 -30.44 -16.04 21.13
CA ILE A 27 -29.50 -16.76 22.01
C ILE A 27 -29.30 -16.12 23.40
N GLY A 28 -29.74 -14.87 23.58
CA GLY A 28 -29.62 -14.09 24.81
C GLY A 28 -28.39 -13.18 24.86
N PHE A 29 -28.56 -12.02 25.49
CA PHE A 29 -27.56 -10.93 25.54
C PHE A 29 -26.15 -11.38 25.93
N TRP A 30 -26.00 -12.12 27.04
CA TRP A 30 -24.68 -12.54 27.53
C TRP A 30 -23.94 -13.46 26.55
N LYS A 31 -24.68 -14.31 25.82
CA LYS A 31 -24.07 -15.18 24.80
C LYS A 31 -23.63 -14.37 23.60
N THR A 32 -24.45 -13.41 23.16
CA THR A 32 -24.12 -12.47 22.08
C THR A 32 -22.84 -11.69 22.37
N ILE A 33 -22.71 -11.13 23.57
CA ILE A 33 -21.47 -10.46 24.00
C ILE A 33 -20.28 -11.43 24.01
N GLY A 34 -20.48 -12.65 24.53
CA GLY A 34 -19.44 -13.68 24.51
C GLY A 34 -18.94 -14.01 23.10
N VAL A 35 -19.85 -14.11 22.11
CA VAL A 35 -19.50 -14.34 20.71
C VAL A 35 -18.67 -13.20 20.15
N VAL A 36 -19.08 -11.94 20.37
CA VAL A 36 -18.36 -10.75 19.90
C VAL A 36 -16.96 -10.65 20.52
N VAL A 37 -16.83 -10.94 21.81
CA VAL A 37 -15.51 -10.98 22.45
C VAL A 37 -14.67 -12.10 21.84
N LEU A 38 -15.26 -13.27 21.59
CA LEU A 38 -14.56 -14.40 21.01
C LEU A 38 -14.10 -14.13 19.57
N THR A 39 -14.95 -13.51 18.73
CA THR A 39 -14.58 -13.11 17.36
C THR A 39 -13.46 -12.09 17.37
N ALA A 40 -13.51 -11.09 18.26
CA ALA A 40 -12.44 -10.11 18.42
C ALA A 40 -11.11 -10.77 18.84
N LEU A 41 -11.13 -11.72 19.78
CA LEU A 41 -9.94 -12.46 20.21
C LEU A 41 -9.35 -13.32 19.08
N VAL A 42 -10.21 -14.07 18.37
CA VAL A 42 -9.80 -14.89 17.21
C VAL A 42 -9.20 -14.00 16.12
N GLY A 43 -9.87 -12.90 15.81
CA GLY A 43 -9.43 -11.91 14.83
C GLY A 43 -8.07 -11.30 15.18
N ALA A 44 -7.89 -10.87 16.43
CA ALA A 44 -6.62 -10.33 16.92
C ALA A 44 -5.49 -11.37 16.85
N ALA A 45 -5.76 -12.63 17.23
CA ALA A 45 -4.78 -13.71 17.13
C ALA A 45 -4.38 -13.98 15.67
N LEU A 46 -5.34 -14.00 14.75
CA LEU A 46 -5.08 -14.16 13.31
C LEU A 46 -4.28 -12.98 12.75
N LEU A 47 -4.59 -11.75 13.15
CA LEU A 47 -3.85 -10.55 12.76
C LEU A 47 -2.41 -10.60 13.23
N GLN A 48 -2.16 -11.01 14.47
CA GLN A 48 -0.80 -11.14 14.99
C GLN A 48 0.00 -12.19 14.22
N GLN A 49 -0.59 -13.36 13.97
CA GLN A 49 0.08 -14.46 13.27
C GLN A 49 0.35 -14.13 11.79
N GLN A 50 -0.69 -13.71 11.07
CA GLN A 50 -0.59 -13.45 9.63
C GLN A 50 0.10 -12.12 9.32
N GLY A 51 -0.07 -11.11 10.18
CA GLY A 51 0.62 -9.81 10.07
C GLY A 51 2.12 -9.98 10.13
N LEU A 52 2.62 -10.68 11.16
CA LEU A 52 4.06 -10.91 11.30
C LEU A 52 4.62 -11.77 10.17
N ALA A 53 3.90 -12.80 9.73
CA ALA A 53 4.29 -13.61 8.59
C ALA A 53 4.40 -12.79 7.29
N THR A 54 3.47 -11.85 7.07
CA THR A 54 3.45 -10.99 5.89
C THR A 54 4.60 -9.99 5.92
N LEU A 55 4.87 -9.38 7.09
CA LEU A 55 6.02 -8.48 7.28
C LEU A 55 7.35 -9.20 7.02
N ARG A 56 7.53 -10.42 7.52
CA ARG A 56 8.73 -11.22 7.26
C ARG A 56 8.94 -11.52 5.78
N LYS A 57 7.86 -11.84 5.04
CA LYS A 57 7.92 -12.05 3.59
C LYS A 57 8.25 -10.77 2.82
N ALA A 58 7.68 -9.64 3.25
CA ALA A 58 7.99 -8.34 2.66
C ALA A 58 9.47 -7.99 2.87
N GLN A 59 10.00 -8.18 4.09
CA GLN A 59 11.42 -7.98 4.39
C GLN A 59 12.32 -8.90 3.56
N ALA A 60 11.98 -10.18 3.43
CA ALA A 60 12.74 -11.13 2.60
C ALA A 60 12.79 -10.69 1.13
N SER A 61 11.65 -10.28 0.56
CA SER A 61 11.58 -9.81 -0.83
C SER A 61 12.44 -8.55 -1.05
N LEU A 62 12.44 -7.62 -0.08
CA LEU A 62 13.28 -6.42 -0.15
C LEU A 62 14.78 -6.77 -0.07
N ASN A 63 15.16 -7.72 0.77
CA ASN A 63 16.54 -8.22 0.84
C ASN A 63 17.00 -8.87 -0.48
N ASP A 64 16.06 -9.46 -1.22
CA ASP A 64 16.29 -10.04 -2.55
C ASP A 64 16.24 -9.00 -3.69
N ASN A 65 16.25 -7.69 -3.38
CA ASN A 65 16.06 -6.58 -4.33
C ASN A 65 14.77 -6.70 -5.18
N ARG A 66 13.74 -7.41 -4.67
CA ARG A 66 12.43 -7.55 -5.32
C ARG A 66 11.42 -6.64 -4.63
N PHE A 67 10.68 -5.86 -5.42
CA PHE A 67 9.60 -5.03 -4.88
C PHE A 67 8.41 -5.89 -4.41
N PRO A 68 8.02 -5.83 -3.12
CA PRO A 68 7.01 -6.71 -2.52
C PRO A 68 5.57 -6.22 -2.76
N MET A 69 5.16 -6.04 -4.02
CA MET A 69 3.79 -5.58 -4.34
C MET A 69 2.73 -6.47 -3.67
N ASP A 70 2.99 -7.78 -3.65
CA ASP A 70 1.99 -8.74 -3.21
C ASP A 70 1.79 -8.72 -1.69
N GLU A 71 2.89 -8.64 -0.96
CA GLU A 71 2.91 -8.60 0.50
C GLU A 71 2.38 -7.27 1.01
N VAL A 72 2.60 -6.16 0.29
CA VAL A 72 2.01 -4.85 0.63
C VAL A 72 0.49 -4.89 0.52
N PHE A 73 -0.06 -5.45 -0.56
CA PHE A 73 -1.51 -5.60 -0.70
C PHE A 73 -2.10 -6.51 0.39
N ASP A 74 -1.43 -7.62 0.70
CA ASP A 74 -1.86 -8.52 1.78
C ASP A 74 -1.79 -7.84 3.15
N GLY A 75 -0.74 -7.04 3.40
CA GLY A 75 -0.60 -6.24 4.61
C GLY A 75 -1.70 -5.20 4.75
N LEU A 76 -2.03 -4.49 3.66
CA LEU A 76 -3.13 -3.53 3.65
C LEU A 76 -4.47 -4.23 3.93
N CYS A 77 -4.70 -5.40 3.32
CA CYS A 77 -5.87 -6.20 3.61
C CYS A 77 -5.93 -6.58 5.10
N LEU A 78 -4.83 -7.06 5.67
CA LEU A 78 -4.76 -7.42 7.10
C LEU A 78 -5.11 -6.23 8.01
N ILE A 79 -4.62 -5.03 7.70
CA ILE A 79 -4.93 -3.81 8.47
C ILE A 79 -6.41 -3.48 8.40
N PHE A 80 -7.00 -3.48 7.20
CA PHE A 80 -8.44 -3.25 7.05
C PHE A 80 -9.27 -4.31 7.76
N ALA A 81 -8.90 -5.59 7.65
CA ALA A 81 -9.57 -6.69 8.33
C ALA A 81 -9.54 -6.51 9.86
N GLY A 82 -8.38 -6.13 10.41
CA GLY A 82 -8.22 -5.80 11.82
C GLY A 82 -9.05 -4.61 12.26
N ALA A 83 -9.07 -3.54 11.45
CA ALA A 83 -9.89 -2.35 11.71
C ALA A 83 -11.40 -2.68 11.72
N LEU A 84 -11.86 -3.51 10.78
CA LEU A 84 -13.26 -3.98 10.71
C LEU A 84 -13.66 -4.78 11.96
N LEU A 85 -12.76 -5.61 12.49
CA LEU A 85 -13.00 -6.39 13.71
C LEU A 85 -12.92 -5.54 14.99
N LEU A 86 -12.23 -4.40 14.94
CA LEU A 86 -12.13 -3.48 16.08
C LEU A 86 -13.46 -2.77 16.33
N THR A 87 -14.23 -2.52 15.27
CA THR A 87 -15.65 -2.16 15.37
C THR A 87 -16.47 -3.43 15.56
N PRO A 88 -16.76 -3.85 16.80
CA PRO A 88 -17.32 -5.17 17.04
C PRO A 88 -18.75 -5.21 16.51
N GLY A 89 -19.00 -6.06 15.52
CA GLY A 89 -20.27 -6.22 14.84
C GLY A 89 -20.38 -7.58 14.17
N PHE A 90 -21.57 -8.15 14.07
CA PHE A 90 -21.73 -9.48 13.47
C PHE A 90 -21.39 -9.50 11.98
N PHE A 91 -21.83 -8.48 11.23
CA PHE A 91 -21.57 -8.44 9.79
C PHE A 91 -20.12 -7.97 9.51
N THR A 92 -19.63 -6.95 10.20
CA THR A 92 -18.24 -6.48 10.13
C THR A 92 -17.26 -7.56 10.56
N ASP A 93 -17.58 -8.38 11.58
CA ASP A 93 -16.73 -9.49 11.99
C ASP A 93 -16.65 -10.57 10.90
N VAL A 94 -17.77 -10.92 10.27
CA VAL A 94 -17.77 -11.89 9.16
C VAL A 94 -16.94 -11.38 7.99
N VAL A 95 -17.11 -10.12 7.60
CA VAL A 95 -16.34 -9.52 6.51
C VAL A 95 -14.86 -9.41 6.87
N GLY A 96 -14.54 -8.99 8.10
CA GLY A 96 -13.19 -8.91 8.62
C GLY A 96 -12.50 -10.28 8.65
N LEU A 97 -13.14 -11.29 9.23
CA LEU A 97 -12.65 -12.67 9.26
C LEU A 97 -12.49 -13.26 7.86
N LEU A 98 -13.40 -12.96 6.92
CA LEU A 98 -13.27 -13.41 5.53
C LEU A 98 -12.03 -12.80 4.84
N MET A 99 -11.67 -11.56 5.18
CA MET A 99 -10.41 -10.97 4.72
C MET A 99 -9.16 -11.64 5.32
N PHE A 100 -9.26 -12.39 6.42
CA PHE A 100 -8.15 -13.23 6.90
C PHE A 100 -7.89 -14.45 6.01
N VAL A 101 -8.81 -14.78 5.11
CA VAL A 101 -8.74 -15.99 4.28
C VAL A 101 -7.91 -15.70 3.00
N PRO A 102 -6.76 -16.36 2.80
CA PRO A 102 -5.88 -16.10 1.65
C PRO A 102 -6.53 -16.16 0.26
N PRO A 103 -7.39 -17.14 -0.07
CA PRO A 103 -8.07 -17.16 -1.37
C PRO A 103 -8.98 -15.95 -1.58
N PHE A 104 -9.59 -15.39 -0.53
CA PHE A 104 -10.40 -14.19 -0.65
C PHE A 104 -9.53 -12.99 -1.06
N ARG A 105 -8.34 -12.84 -0.46
CA ARG A 105 -7.37 -11.80 -0.86
C ARG A 105 -6.90 -11.95 -2.30
N ALA A 106 -6.66 -13.18 -2.74
CA ALA A 106 -6.26 -13.46 -4.12
C ALA A 106 -7.35 -13.05 -5.12
N VAL A 107 -8.63 -13.30 -4.80
CA VAL A 107 -9.77 -12.87 -5.62
C VAL A 107 -9.86 -11.34 -5.63
N LEU A 108 -9.76 -10.69 -4.48
CA LEU A 108 -9.82 -9.23 -4.35
C LEU A 108 -8.74 -8.54 -5.20
N ARG A 109 -7.51 -9.05 -5.12
CA ARG A 109 -6.36 -8.59 -5.90
C ARG A 109 -6.59 -8.72 -7.40
N ARG A 110 -7.08 -9.87 -7.87
CA ARG A 110 -7.38 -10.08 -9.30
C ARG A 110 -8.50 -9.17 -9.78
N GLY A 111 -9.53 -8.95 -8.96
CA GLY A 111 -10.62 -8.03 -9.26
C GLY A 111 -10.13 -6.59 -9.39
N LEU A 112 -9.33 -6.13 -8.41
CA LEU A 112 -8.76 -4.80 -8.41
C LEU A 112 -7.78 -4.60 -9.59
N GLY A 113 -6.90 -5.58 -9.86
CA GLY A 113 -5.98 -5.53 -11.00
C GLY A 113 -6.71 -5.39 -12.33
N ARG A 114 -7.80 -6.13 -12.55
CA ARG A 114 -8.65 -6.00 -13.75
C ARG A 114 -9.32 -4.63 -13.85
N PHE A 115 -9.82 -4.11 -12.73
CA PHE A 115 -10.47 -2.80 -12.68
C PHE A 115 -9.50 -1.65 -12.99
N LEU A 116 -8.29 -1.72 -12.43
CA LEU A 116 -7.23 -0.72 -12.68
C LEU A 116 -6.73 -0.81 -14.12
N ALA A 117 -6.50 -2.01 -14.65
CA ALA A 117 -6.11 -2.21 -16.05
C ALA A 117 -7.14 -1.66 -17.04
N ALA A 118 -8.43 -1.71 -16.68
CA ALA A 118 -9.51 -1.14 -17.50
C ALA A 118 -9.57 0.42 -17.45
N ARG A 119 -8.85 1.07 -16.53
CA ARG A 119 -8.90 2.54 -16.33
C ARG A 119 -7.63 3.29 -16.75
N GLY A 120 -6.65 2.60 -17.35
CA GLY A 120 -5.43 3.19 -17.92
C GLY A 120 -4.15 2.81 -17.16
N PRO A 121 -2.96 2.96 -17.78
CA PRO A 121 -1.70 2.59 -17.16
C PRO A 121 -1.42 3.49 -15.95
N ILE A 122 -1.33 2.88 -14.77
CA ILE A 122 -0.81 3.54 -13.58
C ILE A 122 0.71 3.49 -13.70
N GLU A 123 1.30 4.63 -14.06
CA GLU A 123 2.74 4.83 -13.98
C GLU A 123 3.10 4.87 -12.49
N VAL A 124 3.49 3.70 -11.96
CA VAL A 124 3.99 3.61 -10.58
C VAL A 124 5.32 4.32 -10.55
N TYR A 125 5.33 5.57 -10.08
CA TYR A 125 6.54 6.31 -9.78
C TYR A 125 7.22 5.65 -8.58
N GLY A 126 7.99 4.59 -8.85
CA GLY A 126 8.83 3.96 -7.86
C GLY A 126 9.83 5.00 -7.37
N ALA A 127 9.74 5.40 -6.10
CA ALA A 127 10.85 6.02 -5.42
C ALA A 127 12.04 5.05 -5.54
N GLY A 128 12.98 5.38 -6.43
CA GLY A 128 14.04 4.48 -6.85
C GLY A 128 14.96 4.11 -5.69
N PHE A 129 14.73 2.95 -5.11
CA PHE A 129 15.79 2.12 -4.54
C PHE A 129 16.21 1.10 -5.61
N SER A 130 16.74 1.59 -6.72
CA SER A 130 17.45 0.75 -7.69
C SER A 130 18.90 0.61 -7.21
N ALA A 131 19.15 -0.28 -6.25
CA ALA A 131 20.48 -0.82 -6.02
C ALA A 131 20.73 -1.95 -7.04
N GLY A 132 20.83 -1.57 -8.32
CA GLY A 132 21.37 -2.46 -9.33
C GLY A 132 22.89 -2.58 -9.12
N PRO A 133 23.52 -3.74 -9.39
CA PRO A 133 24.98 -3.82 -9.44
C PRO A 133 25.49 -2.81 -10.47
N ASP A 134 26.41 -1.94 -10.07
CA ASP A 134 27.10 -1.00 -10.97
C ASP A 134 27.53 -1.75 -12.25
N PRO A 135 26.95 -1.44 -13.43
CA PRO A 135 27.61 -1.76 -14.67
C PRO A 135 28.84 -0.84 -14.68
N GLY A 136 30.03 -1.44 -14.62
CA GLY A 136 31.29 -0.70 -14.74
C GLY A 136 31.23 0.30 -15.92
N PRO A 137 32.06 1.36 -15.87
CA PRO A 137 31.92 2.53 -16.73
C PRO A 137 31.80 2.13 -18.20
N ASP A 138 30.58 2.26 -18.74
CA ASP A 138 30.30 2.11 -20.17
C ASP A 138 30.69 3.44 -20.84
N PRO A 139 31.78 3.49 -21.62
CA PRO A 139 32.27 4.73 -22.24
C PRO A 139 31.30 5.35 -23.24
N GLY A 140 30.20 4.65 -23.59
CA GLY A 140 29.23 5.08 -24.59
C GLY A 140 27.91 5.62 -24.04
N LYS A 141 27.66 5.56 -22.72
CA LYS A 141 26.37 5.98 -22.16
C LYS A 141 26.30 7.50 -21.98
N VAL A 142 25.95 8.20 -23.05
CA VAL A 142 25.66 9.65 -23.02
C VAL A 142 24.33 9.87 -22.30
N ILE A 143 24.40 10.43 -21.09
CA ILE A 143 23.21 10.86 -20.33
C ILE A 143 22.86 12.27 -20.80
N ASN A 144 21.76 12.41 -21.55
CA ASN A 144 21.20 13.72 -21.89
C ASN A 144 20.52 14.30 -20.64
N GLY A 145 21.17 15.27 -20.00
CA GLY A 145 20.61 16.04 -18.90
C GLY A 145 20.22 17.43 -19.38
N ASP A 146 18.94 17.77 -19.28
CA ASP A 146 18.51 19.16 -19.41
C ASP A 146 18.95 19.92 -18.16
N PHE A 147 19.84 20.90 -18.34
CA PHE A 147 20.26 21.78 -17.25
C PHE A 147 19.47 23.09 -17.31
N LYS A 148 19.08 23.60 -16.14
CA LYS A 148 18.58 24.96 -15.99
C LYS A 148 19.63 25.75 -15.24
N ASP A 149 20.29 26.66 -15.96
CA ASP A 149 21.28 27.55 -15.36
C ASP A 149 20.57 28.46 -14.37
N ILE A 150 20.99 28.41 -13.10
CA ILE A 150 20.44 29.24 -12.01
C ILE A 150 21.39 30.37 -11.64
N THR A 151 22.41 30.62 -12.46
CA THR A 151 23.30 31.75 -12.25
C THR A 151 22.50 33.05 -12.39
N PRO A 152 22.44 33.91 -11.35
CA PRO A 152 21.76 35.19 -11.45
C PRO A 152 22.43 36.03 -12.53
N ASP A 153 21.65 36.48 -13.51
CA ASP A 153 22.12 37.28 -14.64
C ASP A 153 22.67 38.62 -14.12
N THR A 154 23.97 38.65 -13.84
CA THR A 154 24.69 39.89 -13.55
C THR A 154 25.36 40.30 -14.85
N ASP A 155 24.61 41.07 -15.62
CA ASP A 155 25.06 41.77 -16.82
C ASP A 155 26.37 42.53 -16.54
N GLY A 156 27.41 42.29 -17.33
CA GLY A 156 28.67 43.02 -17.23
C GLY A 156 29.92 42.24 -17.66
N SER A 157 30.09 42.11 -18.97
CA SER A 157 31.31 41.74 -19.71
C SER A 157 32.67 41.72 -18.99
N GLU A 158 33.36 40.58 -19.05
CA GLU A 158 34.78 40.53 -19.42
C GLU A 158 35.19 39.10 -19.86
N ARG A 159 35.45 38.92 -21.16
CA ARG A 159 35.94 37.65 -21.72
C ARG A 159 37.43 37.51 -21.38
N PRO A 160 37.88 36.37 -20.82
CA PRO A 160 39.31 36.16 -20.61
C PRO A 160 40.04 36.09 -21.96
N SER A 161 41.10 36.89 -22.12
CA SER A 161 41.93 36.88 -23.33
C SER A 161 42.70 35.56 -23.46
N PRO A 162 42.91 35.03 -24.68
CA PRO A 162 43.59 33.75 -24.84
C PRO A 162 45.08 33.87 -24.48
N PRO A 163 45.69 32.80 -23.92
CA PRO A 163 47.08 32.84 -23.48
C PRO A 163 48.03 32.92 -24.68
N ARG A 164 48.98 33.86 -24.58
CA ARG A 164 50.05 34.10 -25.56
C ARG A 164 51.03 32.92 -25.56
N ARG A 165 51.18 32.23 -26.69
CA ARG A 165 52.21 31.18 -26.86
C ARG A 165 53.60 31.81 -26.83
N LEU A 166 54.50 31.25 -26.04
CA LEU A 166 55.92 31.61 -26.05
C LEU A 166 56.62 30.90 -27.23
N PRO A 167 57.62 31.52 -27.86
CA PRO A 167 58.42 30.87 -28.90
C PRO A 167 59.24 29.73 -28.30
N GLU A 168 59.40 28.65 -29.06
CA GLU A 168 60.23 27.51 -28.68
C GLU A 168 61.65 27.68 -29.25
N ASP A 169 62.61 27.92 -28.37
CA ASP A 169 64.04 27.71 -28.58
C ASP A 169 64.78 27.53 -27.25
#